data_AF-A0A918SDP9-F1
#
_entry.id   AF-A0A918SDP9-F1
#
_cell.length_a   1.000
_cell.length_b   1.000
_cell.length_c   1.000
_cell.angle_alpha   90.00
_cell.angle_beta   90.00
_cell.angle_gamma   90.00
#
_symmetry.space_group_name_H-M   'P 1'
#
loop_
_entity.id
_entity.type
_entity.pdbx_description
1 polymer ?
#
loop_
_entity_poly.entity_id
_entity_poly.type
_entity_poly.pdbx_seq_one_letter_code
_entity_poly.pdbx_strand_id
1 'polypeptide(L)' 'MQVVVFISKPASSEASQKEEPRLLVLPDSAKAAIPTHLRDIDWSYFATTSSADKLIGGQSERIEEALKLQGFCVIAPTY' A
#
# COMPACT_ATOMS: atom_id res chain seq x y z
N MET A 1 6.38 -9.46 9.76
CA MET A 1 5.78 -10.49 8.88
C MET A 1 6.09 -10.17 7.41
N GLN A 2 5.98 -11.11 6.46
CA GLN A 2 6.13 -10.79 5.04
C GLN A 2 4.86 -10.11 4.48
N VAL A 3 5.07 -9.10 3.65
CA VAL A 3 4.02 -8.29 3.02
C VAL A 3 4.35 -8.04 1.56
N VAL A 4 3.30 -7.88 0.77
CA VAL A 4 3.36 -7.47 -0.63
C VAL A 4 2.97 -6.00 -0.69
N VAL A 5 3.81 -5.20 -1.34
CA VAL A 5 3.65 -3.76 -1.46
C VAL A 5 3.37 -3.42 -2.92
N PHE A 6 2.33 -2.61 -3.10
CA PHE A 6 1.94 -2.04 -4.37
C PHE A 6 2.03 -0.52 -4.30
N ILE A 7 2.29 0.13 -5.42
CA ILE A 7 2.31 1.58 -5.55
C ILE A 7 1.23 2.02 -6.56
N SER A 8 0.48 3.05 -6.22
CA SER A 8 -0.51 3.62 -7.14
C SER A 8 0.20 4.40 -8.24
N LYS A 9 -0.18 4.22 -9.50
CA LYS A 9 0.30 5.11 -10.57
C LYS A 9 -0.22 6.53 -10.35
N PRO A 10 0.60 7.57 -10.60
CA PRO A 10 0.09 8.94 -10.62
C PRO A 10 -0.94 9.04 -11.76
N ALA A 11 -2.13 9.56 -11.44
CA ALA A 11 -3.15 9.83 -12.44
C ALA A 11 -2.54 10.81 -13.46
N SER A 12 -2.22 10.31 -14.65
CA SER A 12 -1.67 11.09 -15.74
C SER A 12 -2.82 11.86 -16.39
N SER A 13 -3.34 12.85 -15.70
CA SER A 13 -4.29 13.82 -16.23
C SER A 13 -3.77 15.21 -15.88
N GLU A 14 -3.37 15.95 -16.91
CA GLU A 14 -2.72 17.27 -16.87
C GLU A 14 -3.53 18.41 -16.22
N ALA A 15 -4.55 18.13 -15.40
CA ALA A 15 -5.33 19.17 -14.76
C ALA A 15 -5.76 18.74 -13.36
N SER A 16 -5.12 19.37 -12.37
CA SER A 16 -5.53 19.47 -10.96
C SER A 16 -5.03 18.35 -10.04
N GLN A 17 -4.09 18.76 -9.18
CA GLN A 17 -3.62 18.11 -7.97
C GLN A 17 -2.66 16.93 -8.21
N LYS A 18 -1.42 17.19 -7.80
CA LYS A 18 -0.33 16.24 -7.65
C LYS A 18 -0.76 15.16 -6.65
N GLU A 19 -1.57 14.18 -7.06
CA GLU A 19 -1.90 13.06 -6.18
C GLU A 19 -0.61 12.30 -5.89
N GLU A 20 -0.16 12.40 -4.64
CA GLU A 20 1.04 11.72 -4.17
C GLU A 20 0.85 10.20 -4.29
N PRO A 21 1.87 9.47 -4.78
CA PRO A 21 1.75 8.04 -4.99
C PRO A 21 1.52 7.34 -3.65
N ARG A 22 0.46 6.56 -3.53
CA ARG A 22 0.12 5.81 -2.32
C ARG A 22 0.75 4.42 -2.39
N LEU A 23 1.14 3.90 -1.22
CA LEU A 23 1.58 2.52 -1.06
C LEU A 23 0.43 1.70 -0.47
N LEU A 24 0.10 0.59 -1.11
CA LEU A 24 -0.83 -0.41 -0.59
C LEU A 24 -0.02 -1.61 -0.13
N VAL A 25 -0.12 -1.91 1.15
CA VAL A 25 0.51 -3.07 1.79
C VAL A 25 -0.56 -4.12 2.03
N LEU A 26 -0.27 -5.34 1.61
CA LEU A 26 -1.09 -6.53 1.80
C LEU A 26 -0.27 -7.61 2.50
N PRO A 27 -0.88 -8.50 3.30
CA PRO A 27 -0.16 -9.62 3.86
C PRO A 27 0.25 -10.58 2.73
N ASP A 28 1.43 -11.20 2.82
CA ASP A 28 1.82 -12.25 1.88
C ASP A 28 1.01 -13.52 2.18
N SER A 29 -0.20 -13.58 1.62
CA SER A 29 -1.14 -14.68 1.85
C SER A 29 -2.07 -14.83 0.66
N ALA A 30 -2.45 -16.06 0.33
CA ALA A 30 -3.40 -16.35 -0.75
C ALA A 30 -4.79 -15.74 -0.54
N LYS A 31 -5.13 -15.31 0.68
CA LYS A 31 -6.38 -14.62 1.00
C LYS A 31 -6.28 -13.09 0.91
N ALA A 32 -5.08 -12.56 0.71
CA ALA A 32 -4.88 -11.13 0.58
C ALA A 32 -5.45 -10.64 -0.75
N ALA A 33 -6.35 -9.67 -0.69
CA ALA A 33 -6.97 -9.09 -1.88
C ALA A 33 -7.09 -7.58 -1.71
N ILE A 34 -6.95 -6.86 -2.83
CA ILE A 34 -7.21 -5.43 -2.86
C ILE A 34 -8.69 -5.19 -2.55
N PRO A 35 -9.02 -4.41 -1.51
CA PRO A 35 -10.40 -4.16 -1.13
C PRO A 35 -11.14 -3.38 -2.22
N THR A 36 -12.45 -3.59 -2.34
CA THR A 36 -13.25 -3.10 -3.48
C THR A 36 -13.12 -1.59 -3.71
N HIS A 37 -13.07 -0.79 -2.66
CA HIS A 37 -12.93 0.67 -2.74
C HIS A 37 -11.55 1.15 -3.20
N LEU A 38 -10.56 0.26 -3.28
CA LEU A 38 -9.22 0.53 -3.83
C LEU A 38 -9.00 -0.14 -5.18
N ARG A 39 -9.97 -0.90 -5.71
CA ARG A 39 -9.81 -1.59 -7.01
C ARG A 39 -9.82 -0.65 -8.21
N ASP A 40 -10.41 0.54 -8.06
CA ASP A 40 -10.44 1.57 -9.10
C ASP A 40 -9.08 2.28 -9.28
N ILE A 41 -8.11 2.02 -8.39
CA ILE A 41 -6.76 2.58 -8.47
C ILE A 41 -5.86 1.60 -9.26
N ASP A 42 -5.08 2.13 -10.18
CA ASP A 42 -4.07 1.34 -10.91
C ASP A 42 -2.86 1.07 -10.01
N TRP A 43 -2.83 -0.15 -9.46
CA TRP A 43 -1.76 -0.62 -8.59
C TRP A 43 -0.69 -1.35 -9.39
N SER A 44 0.56 -0.96 -9.18
CA SER A 44 1.72 -1.67 -9.70
C SER A 44 2.45 -2.37 -8.56
N TYR A 45 2.87 -3.62 -8.78
CA TYR A 45 3.74 -4.31 -7.83
C TYR A 45 5.01 -3.48 -7.60
N PHE A 46 5.34 -3.27 -6.34
CA PHE A 46 6.54 -2.53 -5.94
C PHE A 46 7.59 -3.47 -5.36
N ALA A 47 7.25 -4.20 -4.29
CA ALA A 47 8.17 -5.11 -3.61
C ALA A 47 7.43 -6.12 -2.74
N THR A 48 8.09 -7.25 -2.45
CA THR A 48 7.72 -8.16 -1.36
C THR A 48 8.79 -8.07 -0.31
N THR A 49 8.45 -7.60 0.88
CA THR A 49 9.42 -7.37 1.95
C THR A 49 8.79 -7.60 3.34
N SER A 50 9.52 -7.34 4.40
CA SER A 50 9.03 -7.36 5.77
C SER A 50 8.16 -6.13 6.06
N SER A 51 7.09 -6.28 6.84
CA SER A 51 6.30 -5.18 7.42
C SER A 51 7.13 -4.18 8.24
N ALA A 52 8.34 -4.58 8.66
CA ALA A 52 9.29 -3.74 9.37
C ALA A 52 10.31 -3.05 8.45
N ASP A 53 10.18 -3.21 7.14
CA ASP A 53 11.07 -2.59 6.17
C ASP A 53 10.83 -1.07 6.10
N LYS A 54 11.92 -0.30 6.15
CA LYS A 54 11.89 1.16 6.10
C LYS A 54 11.42 1.69 4.74
N LEU A 55 11.52 0.89 3.66
CA LEU A 55 11.05 1.23 2.33
C LEU A 55 9.53 1.46 2.27
N ILE A 56 8.78 0.89 3.22
CA ILE A 56 7.33 1.06 3.31
C ILE A 56 6.97 2.46 3.87
N GLY A 57 7.89 3.11 4.59
CA GLY A 57 7.71 4.47 5.11
C GLY A 57 6.74 4.60 6.30
N GLY A 58 6.11 3.50 6.74
CA GLY A 58 5.21 3.48 7.90
C GLY A 58 5.83 2.86 9.16
N GLN A 59 5.24 3.15 10.32
CA GLN A 59 5.57 2.44 11.56
C GLN A 59 5.11 0.98 11.45
N SER A 60 6.03 0.04 11.66
CA SER A 60 5.78 -1.41 11.52
C SER A 60 4.60 -1.88 12.37
N GLU A 61 4.46 -1.37 13.59
CA GLU A 61 3.35 -1.71 14.50
C GLU A 61 1.99 -1.30 13.92
N ARG A 62 1.90 -0.11 13.32
CA ARG A 62 0.67 0.37 12.67
C ARG A 62 0.33 -0.43 11.42
N ILE A 63 1.34 -0.82 10.66
CA ILE A 63 1.18 -1.65 9.46
C ILE A 63 0.62 -3.01 9.87
N GLU A 64 1.23 -3.66 10.86
CA GLU A 64 0.77 -4.97 11.33
C GLU A 64 -0.61 -4.92 11.98
N GLU A 65 -0.92 -3.87 12.74
CA GLU A 65 -2.25 -3.67 13.31
C GLU A 65 -3.31 -3.47 12.22
N ALA A 66 -3.05 -2.61 11.24
CA ALA A 66 -3.95 -2.39 10.11
C ALA A 66 -4.17 -3.69 9.30
N LEU A 67 -3.11 -4.46 9.09
CA LEU A 67 -3.21 -5.74 8.38
C LEU A 67 -4.01 -6.78 9.18
N LYS A 68 -3.93 -6.78 10.51
CA LYS A 68 -4.77 -7.67 11.37
C LYS A 68 -6.23 -7.25 11.41
N LEU A 69 -6.51 -5.95 11.49
CA LEU A 69 -7.87 -5.43 11.63
C LEU A 69 -8.63 -5.39 10.30
N GLN A 70 -7.95 -5.00 9.23
CA GLN A 70 -8.57 -4.63 7.95
C GLN A 70 -8.16 -5.58 6.81
N GLY A 71 -7.05 -6.32 6.97
CA GLY A 71 -6.47 -7.16 5.91
C GLY A 71 -5.61 -6.39 4.92
N PHE A 72 -5.48 -5.07 5.06
CA PHE A 72 -4.66 -4.21 4.21
C PHE A 72 -4.19 -2.97 4.99
N CYS A 73 -3.17 -2.28 4.48
CA CYS A 73 -2.71 -0.99 4.99
C CYS A 73 -2.40 -0.05 3.82
N VAL A 74 -2.88 1.20 3.88
CA VAL A 74 -2.56 2.23 2.88
C VAL A 74 -1.68 3.27 3.55
N ILE A 75 -0.56 3.58 2.90
CA ILE A 75 0.42 4.53 3.41
C ILE A 75 0.58 5.63 2.36
N ALA A 76 0.34 6.86 2.80
CA ALA A 76 0.74 8.02 2.04
C ALA A 76 2.23 8.29 2.31
N PRO A 77 3.02 8.65 1.30
CA PRO A 77 4.41 9.02 1.49
C PRO A 77 4.45 10.28 2.35
N THR A 78 4.96 10.15 3.57
CA THR A 78 5.27 11.31 4.42
C THR A 78 6.67 11.78 4.05
N TYR A 79 6.76 12.97 3.45
CA TYR A 79 8.01 13.70 3.22
C TYR A 79 8.79 13.94 4.52
#